data_AF-A0A7K4QQA8-F1
#
_entry.id   AF-A0A7K4QQA8-F1
#
_cell.length_a   1.000
_cell.length_b   1.000
_cell.length_c   1.000
_cell.angle_alpha   90.00
_cell.angle_beta   90.00
_cell.angle_gamma   90.00
#
_symmetry.space_group_name_H-M   'P 1'
#
loop_
_entity.id
_entity.type
_entity.pdbx_description
1 polymer ?
#
loop_
_entity_poly.entity_id
_entity_poly.type
_entity_poly.pdbx_seq_one_letter_code
_entity_poly.pdbx_strand_id
1 'polypeptide(L)'
;MKKSVEEDVFIPLYPKSPQIHRFFVSVFLQLLSNVVLWDGIVQEDKVRDLGLSKLLNRYLLLNIINTPLGPENIEKCKKVVGCLPERWFQDLKSGSTLPELVNFCQHLLQ
;
A
#
# COMPACT_ATOMS: atom_id res chain seq x y z
N MET A 1 -5.75 16.51 -6.35
CA MET A 1 -4.93 15.51 -5.63
C MET A 1 -5.51 14.10 -5.66
N LYS A 2 -6.71 13.85 -5.10
CA LYS A 2 -7.46 12.59 -5.31
C LYS A 2 -7.57 12.24 -6.81
N LYS A 3 -8.03 13.22 -7.60
CA LYS A 3 -8.13 13.13 -9.06
C LYS A 3 -6.81 12.71 -9.73
N SER A 4 -5.68 13.24 -9.30
CA SER A 4 -4.37 12.89 -9.87
C SER A 4 -3.93 11.46 -9.54
N VAL A 5 -4.22 10.94 -8.35
CA VAL A 5 -3.93 9.53 -8.05
C VAL A 5 -4.89 8.57 -8.76
N GLU A 6 -6.10 9.01 -9.07
CA GLU A 6 -7.10 8.19 -9.76
C GLU A 6 -6.95 8.21 -11.29
N GLU A 7 -6.55 9.35 -11.84
CA GLU A 7 -6.55 9.62 -13.29
C GLU A 7 -5.14 9.76 -13.87
N ASP A 8 -4.17 10.31 -13.13
CA ASP A 8 -2.82 10.59 -13.66
C ASP A 8 -1.80 9.49 -13.32
N VAL A 9 -2.10 8.64 -12.34
CA VAL A 9 -1.25 7.51 -11.93
C VAL A 9 -1.61 6.27 -12.77
N PHE A 10 -0.82 6.00 -13.80
CA PHE A 10 -0.96 4.79 -14.61
C PHE A 10 0.08 3.74 -14.23
N ILE A 11 -0.39 2.57 -13.77
CA ILE A 11 0.42 1.36 -13.71
C ILE A 11 -0.07 0.41 -14.78
N PRO A 12 0.81 -0.06 -15.68
CA PRO A 12 0.46 -1.19 -16.52
C PRO A 12 0.25 -2.39 -15.60
N LEU A 13 -1.00 -2.84 -15.45
CA LEU A 13 -1.34 -4.12 -14.78
C LEU A 13 -0.56 -5.30 -15.41
N TYR A 14 -0.21 -5.15 -16.69
CA TYR A 14 0.63 -6.06 -17.45
C TYR A 14 1.88 -5.31 -17.95
N PRO A 15 2.92 -5.19 -17.10
CA PRO A 15 4.15 -4.55 -17.50
C PRO A 15 4.84 -5.37 -18.60
N LYS A 16 5.36 -4.70 -19.62
CA LYS A 16 6.02 -5.34 -20.77
C LYS A 16 7.30 -6.10 -20.39
N SER A 17 7.85 -5.85 -19.20
CA SER A 17 8.99 -6.59 -18.67
C SER A 17 8.96 -6.64 -17.12
N PRO A 18 9.57 -7.67 -16.51
CA PRO A 18 9.66 -7.78 -15.05
C PRO A 18 10.52 -6.68 -14.40
N GLN A 19 11.41 -6.04 -15.16
CA GLN A 19 12.24 -4.93 -14.66
C GLN A 19 11.40 -3.65 -14.51
N ILE A 20 10.57 -3.36 -15.51
CA ILE A 20 9.64 -2.22 -15.49
C ILE A 20 8.62 -2.41 -14.34
N HIS A 21 8.15 -3.65 -14.15
CA HIS A 21 7.28 -4.01 -13.04
C HIS A 21 7.90 -3.66 -11.67
N ARG A 22 9.11 -4.17 -11.40
CA ARG A 22 9.83 -3.92 -10.15
C ARG A 22 10.08 -2.43 -9.92
N PHE A 23 10.42 -1.70 -10.98
CA PHE A 23 10.59 -0.26 -10.92
C PHE A 23 9.31 0.43 -10.44
N PHE A 24 8.17 0.16 -11.07
CA PHE A 24 6.90 0.74 -10.63
C PHE A 24 6.58 0.37 -9.18
N VAL A 25 6.68 -0.89 -8.79
CA VAL A 25 6.45 -1.31 -7.38
C VAL A 25 7.30 -0.50 -6.41
N SER A 26 8.58 -0.27 -6.71
CA SER A 26 9.46 0.54 -5.85
C SER A 26 9.03 2.02 -5.76
N VAL A 27 8.64 2.63 -6.89
CA VAL A 27 8.14 4.02 -6.93
C VAL A 27 6.85 4.15 -6.13
N PHE A 28 5.94 3.17 -6.20
CA PHE A 28 4.69 3.20 -5.46
C PHE A 28 4.85 2.96 -3.96
N LEU A 29 5.80 2.11 -3.56
CA LEU A 29 6.15 1.97 -2.15
C LEU A 29 6.68 3.29 -1.59
N GLN A 30 7.51 4.00 -2.36
CA GLN A 30 8.00 5.32 -1.97
C GLN A 30 6.86 6.35 -1.91
N LEU A 31 5.96 6.35 -2.89
CA LEU A 31 4.80 7.24 -2.92
C LEU A 31 3.85 6.98 -1.75
N LEU A 32 3.59 5.71 -1.41
CA LEU A 32 2.80 5.33 -0.25
C LEU A 32 3.44 5.91 1.02
N SER A 33 4.74 5.68 1.22
CA SER A 33 5.46 6.23 2.38
C SER A 33 5.33 7.76 2.44
N ASN A 34 5.49 8.47 1.32
CA ASN A 34 5.34 9.92 1.26
C ASN A 34 3.92 10.40 1.58
N VAL A 35 2.89 9.71 1.09
CA VAL A 35 1.49 10.05 1.38
C VAL A 35 1.18 9.86 2.87
N VAL A 36 1.72 8.79 3.47
CA VAL A 36 1.50 8.50 4.89
C VAL A 36 2.18 9.53 5.80
N LEU A 37 3.27 10.17 5.37
CA LEU A 37 3.89 11.28 6.14
C LEU A 37 2.98 12.49 6.33
N TRP A 38 1.85 12.60 5.62
CA TRP A 38 0.88 13.66 5.83
C TRP A 38 -0.10 13.38 6.97
N ASP A 39 0.02 12.23 7.59
CA ASP A 39 -0.66 11.89 8.81
C ASP A 39 -0.42 12.95 9.89
N GLY A 40 -1.50 13.48 10.47
CA GLY A 40 -1.45 14.59 11.44
C GLY A 40 -1.39 16.00 10.82
N ILE A 41 -1.16 16.12 9.51
CA ILE A 41 -1.25 17.38 8.75
C ILE A 41 -2.59 17.47 8.02
N VAL A 42 -2.98 16.37 7.37
CA VAL A 42 -4.24 16.23 6.65
C VAL A 42 -5.19 15.34 7.46
N GLN A 43 -6.50 15.50 7.28
CA GLN A 43 -7.51 14.63 7.89
C GLN A 43 -7.20 13.16 7.61
N GLU A 44 -7.19 12.36 8.66
CA GLU A 44 -6.77 10.95 8.64
C GLU A 44 -7.53 10.13 7.59
N ASP A 45 -8.85 10.28 7.52
CA ASP A 45 -9.70 9.59 6.53
C ASP A 45 -9.26 9.86 5.08
N LYS A 46 -8.75 11.07 4.80
CA LYS A 46 -8.25 11.43 3.46
C LYS A 46 -6.89 10.80 3.18
N VAL A 47 -6.02 10.73 4.18
CA VAL A 47 -4.72 10.06 4.07
C VAL A 47 -4.92 8.56 3.88
N ARG A 48 -5.84 7.94 4.63
CA ARG A 48 -6.22 6.53 4.49
C ARG A 48 -6.86 6.22 3.14
N ASP A 49 -7.84 7.01 2.68
CA ASP A 49 -8.45 6.86 1.36
C ASP A 49 -7.40 6.92 0.23
N LEU A 50 -6.46 7.86 0.34
CA LEU A 50 -5.42 8.02 -0.68
C LEU A 50 -4.35 6.93 -0.61
N GLY A 51 -3.77 6.71 0.56
CA GLY A 51 -2.67 5.78 0.76
C GLY A 51 -3.11 4.32 0.72
N LEU A 52 -4.13 3.95 1.49
CA LEU A 52 -4.53 2.55 1.62
C LEU A 52 -5.46 2.11 0.49
N SER A 53 -6.52 2.88 0.21
CA SER A 53 -7.48 2.47 -0.82
C SER A 53 -6.93 2.65 -2.24
N LYS A 54 -6.34 3.81 -2.55
CA LYS A 54 -5.98 4.14 -3.95
C LYS A 54 -4.56 3.83 -4.33
N LEU A 55 -3.62 3.75 -3.38
CA LEU A 55 -2.25 3.34 -3.66
C LEU A 55 -2.03 1.88 -3.30
N LEU A 56 -2.22 1.49 -2.03
CA LEU A 56 -1.95 0.12 -1.59
C LEU A 56 -2.89 -0.88 -2.30
N ASN A 57 -4.20 -0.78 -2.12
CA ASN A 57 -5.14 -1.79 -2.61
C ASN A 57 -5.24 -1.84 -4.14
N ARG A 58 -5.27 -0.68 -4.78
CA ARG A 58 -5.42 -0.59 -6.25
C ARG A 58 -4.16 -1.03 -7.01
N TYR A 59 -2.98 -0.75 -6.46
CA TYR A 59 -1.73 -0.84 -7.21
C TYR A 59 -0.71 -1.79 -6.61
N LEU A 60 -0.51 -1.80 -5.29
CA LEU A 60 0.55 -2.61 -4.66
C LEU A 60 0.06 -4.00 -4.26
N LEU A 61 -1.16 -4.11 -3.74
CA LEU A 61 -1.70 -5.35 -3.18
C LEU A 61 -1.77 -6.47 -4.21
N LEU A 62 -2.31 -6.18 -5.41
CA LEU A 62 -2.34 -7.15 -6.51
C LEU A 62 -0.93 -7.62 -6.89
N ASN A 63 0.07 -6.73 -6.82
CA ASN A 63 1.44 -7.09 -7.13
C ASN A 63 2.07 -7.96 -6.03
N ILE A 64 1.78 -7.68 -4.76
CA ILE A 64 2.26 -8.43 -3.60
C ILE A 64 1.66 -9.85 -3.61
N ILE A 65 0.35 -9.97 -3.86
CA ILE A 65 -0.36 -11.27 -3.90
C ILE A 65 0.11 -12.14 -5.08
N ASN A 66 0.34 -11.52 -6.25
CA ASN A 66 0.79 -12.26 -7.44
C ASN A 66 2.30 -12.55 -7.45
N THR A 67 3.07 -12.02 -6.49
CA THR A 67 4.49 -12.34 -6.35
C THR A 67 4.63 -13.63 -5.52
N PRO A 68 5.40 -14.64 -5.98
CA PRO A 68 5.66 -15.83 -5.19
C PRO A 68 6.17 -15.50 -3.78
N LEU A 69 5.73 -16.26 -2.79
CA LEU A 69 6.20 -16.13 -1.41
C LEU A 69 7.72 -16.38 -1.38
N GLY A 70 8.46 -15.40 -0.88
CA GLY A 70 9.92 -15.42 -0.87
C GLY A 70 10.49 -14.16 -0.21
N PRO A 71 11.82 -14.08 -0.02
CA PRO A 71 12.47 -12.99 0.70
C PRO A 71 12.13 -11.60 0.14
N GLU A 72 12.04 -11.48 -1.18
CA GLU A 72 11.69 -10.23 -1.85
C GLU A 72 10.26 -9.78 -1.52
N ASN A 73 9.31 -10.72 -1.45
CA ASN A 73 7.91 -10.39 -1.13
C ASN A 73 7.76 -10.00 0.34
N ILE A 74 8.44 -10.72 1.24
CA ILE A 74 8.48 -10.40 2.68
C ILE A 74 9.03 -8.98 2.89
N GLU A 75 10.10 -8.61 2.18
CA GLU A 75 10.70 -7.29 2.28
C GLU A 75 9.75 -6.18 1.80
N LYS A 76 8.97 -6.43 0.74
CA LYS A 76 7.91 -5.50 0.29
C LYS A 76 6.83 -5.33 1.36
N CYS A 77 6.36 -6.43 1.94
CA CYS A 77 5.37 -6.40 3.03
C CYS A 77 5.90 -5.62 4.25
N LYS A 78 7.16 -5.83 4.65
CA LYS A 78 7.80 -5.09 5.74
C LYS A 78 7.86 -3.59 5.46
N LYS A 79 8.17 -3.19 4.22
CA LYS A 79 8.17 -1.77 3.82
C LYS A 79 6.78 -1.15 3.89
N VAL A 80 5.75 -1.88 3.47
CA VAL A 80 4.36 -1.43 3.60
C VAL A 80 4.03 -1.22 5.08
N VAL A 81 4.23 -2.22 5.93
CA VAL A 81 3.92 -2.11 7.37
C VAL A 81 4.74 -1.01 8.04
N GLY A 82 6.03 -0.94 7.75
CA GLY A 82 6.96 0.00 8.38
C GLY A 82 6.72 1.48 8.05
N CYS A 83 5.91 1.79 7.03
CA CYS A 83 5.52 3.18 6.76
C CYS A 83 4.21 3.59 7.41
N LEU A 84 3.40 2.65 7.95
CA LEU A 84 2.09 2.96 8.53
C LEU A 84 2.22 3.59 9.92
N PRO A 85 1.43 4.61 10.28
CA PRO A 85 1.51 5.26 11.58
C PRO A 85 0.88 4.36 12.65
N GLU A 86 1.58 4.15 13.76
CA GLU A 86 1.09 3.33 14.88
C GLU A 86 -0.25 3.83 15.43
N ARG A 87 -0.47 5.16 15.43
CA ARG A 87 -1.69 5.78 15.93
C ARG A 87 -2.96 5.35 15.19
N TRP A 88 -2.84 4.89 13.93
CA TRP A 88 -3.99 4.38 13.20
C TRP A 88 -4.59 3.10 13.81
N PHE A 89 -3.82 2.43 14.66
CA PHE A 89 -4.18 1.14 15.26
C PHE A 89 -4.48 1.22 16.76
N GLN A 90 -4.35 2.39 17.39
CA GLN A 90 -4.48 2.54 18.86
C GLN A 90 -5.88 2.23 19.39
N ASP A 91 -6.92 2.61 18.65
CA ASP A 91 -8.32 2.42 19.06
C ASP A 91 -8.94 1.11 18.53
N LEU A 92 -8.14 0.26 17.89
CA LEU A 92 -8.61 -1.00 17.34
C LEU A 92 -8.74 -2.07 18.43
N LYS A 93 -9.84 -2.82 18.36
CA LYS A 93 -10.01 -4.00 19.22
C LYS A 93 -8.95 -5.05 18.86
N SER A 94 -8.51 -5.83 19.85
CA SER A 94 -7.59 -6.94 19.60
C SER A 94 -8.13 -7.86 18.50
N GLY A 95 -7.28 -8.19 17.52
CA GLY A 95 -7.65 -9.00 16.35
C GLY A 95 -8.40 -8.25 15.24
N SER A 96 -8.62 -6.93 15.36
CA SER A 96 -9.18 -6.10 14.29
C SER A 96 -8.10 -5.29 13.57
N THR A 97 -8.38 -4.91 12.33
CA THR A 97 -7.51 -4.09 11.48
C THR A 97 -8.36 -3.02 10.78
N LEU A 98 -7.71 -2.09 10.09
CA LEU A 98 -8.39 -1.11 9.25
C LEU A 98 -9.13 -1.82 8.09
N PRO A 99 -10.34 -1.39 7.71
CA PRO A 99 -11.09 -1.99 6.60
C PRO A 99 -10.27 -2.11 5.30
N GLU A 100 -9.45 -1.10 5.02
CA GLU A 100 -8.59 -1.05 3.84
C GLU A 100 -7.44 -2.06 3.89
N LEU A 101 -7.05 -2.54 5.08
CA LEU A 101 -5.93 -3.47 5.26
C LEU A 101 -6.36 -4.93 5.36
N VAL A 102 -7.66 -5.24 5.38
CA VAL A 102 -8.16 -6.61 5.57
C VAL A 102 -7.52 -7.61 4.60
N ASN A 103 -7.54 -7.30 3.30
CA ASN A 103 -6.96 -8.19 2.28
C ASN A 103 -5.44 -8.32 2.41
N PHE A 104 -4.77 -7.25 2.82
CA PHE A 104 -3.32 -7.28 3.06
C PHE A 104 -3.00 -8.16 4.28
N CYS A 105 -3.72 -8.00 5.39
CA CYS A 105 -3.57 -8.86 6.56
C CYS A 105 -3.84 -10.33 6.24
N GLN A 106 -4.85 -10.64 5.41
CA GLN A 106 -5.11 -12.01 4.97
C GLN A 106 -3.93 -12.59 4.18
N HIS A 107 -3.30 -11.81 3.29
CA HIS A 107 -2.10 -12.22 2.56
C HIS A 107 -0.92 -12.51 3.49
N LEU A 108 -0.76 -11.75 4.58
CA LEU A 108 0.32 -11.96 5.56
C LEU A 108 0.18 -13.25 6.38
N LEU A 109 -1.02 -13.85 6.42
CA LEU A 109 -1.31 -15.06 7.19
C LEU A 109 -1.20 -16.35 6.37
N GLN A 110 -0.89 -16.25 5.07
CA GLN A 110 -0.66 -17.38 4.16
C GLN A 110 0.78 -17.89 4.25
#